data_AF-A0A7J7LAX5-F1
#
_entry.id   AF-A0A7J7LAX5-F1
#
_cell.length_a   1.000
_cell.length_b   1.000
_cell.length_c   1.000
_cell.angle_alpha   90.00
_cell.angle_beta   90.00
_cell.angle_gamma   90.00
#
_symmetry.space_group_name_H-M   'P 1'
#
loop_
_entity.id
_entity.type
_entity.pdbx_description
1 polymer ?
#
loop_
_entity_poly.entity_id
_entity_poly.type
_entity_poly.pdbx_seq_one_letter_code
_entity_poly.pdbx_strand_id
1 'polypeptide(L)'
;MDIGISYELGQELWRGEFGITYLCTDKSIGNTFACKSISKKKLRTAVDIEDVRGKVEIMKHLPPHPNIVRLKDMYRERAAAVVTKTIVEVVQSCHIHGVIHRNLKAENFLFANKKEIAALKAIDFGLSVFFKPGEHFTEIVGSSYYMAPEVLK
;
A
#
# COMPACT_ATOMS: atom_id res chain seq x y z
N MET A 1 -1.66 -0.99 -0.21
CA MET A 1 -2.19 0.34 0.13
C MET A 1 -2.60 0.32 1.59
N ASP A 2 -2.29 1.38 2.33
CA ASP A 2 -2.65 1.51 3.75
C ASP A 2 -4.05 2.13 3.87
N ILE A 3 -4.86 1.61 4.80
CA ILE A 3 -6.21 2.12 5.08
C ILE A 3 -6.15 3.56 5.60
N GLY A 4 -5.09 3.94 6.31
CA GLY A 4 -4.90 5.27 6.88
C GLY A 4 -4.78 6.40 5.86
N ILE A 5 -4.56 6.09 4.58
CA ILE A 5 -4.49 7.09 3.50
C ILE A 5 -5.90 7.60 3.17
N SER A 6 -6.87 6.69 3.02
CA SER A 6 -8.22 7.02 2.57
C SER A 6 -9.22 7.18 3.73
N TYR A 7 -8.93 6.54 4.86
CA TYR A 7 -9.86 6.46 5.98
C TYR A 7 -9.19 6.87 7.30
N GLU A 8 -9.99 7.46 8.18
CA GLU A 8 -9.66 7.68 9.58
C GLU A 8 -10.36 6.61 10.43
N LEU A 9 -9.60 5.85 11.22
CA LEU A 9 -10.16 4.86 12.14
C LEU A 9 -10.55 5.54 13.46
N GLY A 10 -11.82 5.45 13.82
CA GLY A 10 -12.38 5.96 15.07
C GLY A 10 -12.57 4.86 16.11
N GLN A 11 -13.64 5.00 16.90
CA GLN A 11 -13.94 4.11 18.02
C GLN A 11 -14.17 2.65 17.60
N GLU A 12 -13.87 1.73 18.52
CA GLU A 12 -14.25 0.32 18.40
C GLU A 12 -15.77 0.18 18.52
N LEU A 13 -16.39 -0.43 17.52
CA LEU A 13 -17.82 -0.75 17.52
C LEU A 13 -18.09 -2.13 18.11
N TRP A 14 -17.18 -3.09 17.84
CA TRP A 14 -17.37 -4.47 18.27
C TRP A 14 -16.08 -5.29 18.22
N ARG A 15 -15.95 -6.27 19.13
CA ARG A 15 -14.85 -7.23 19.16
C ARG A 15 -15.32 -8.65 18.92
N GLY A 16 -14.68 -9.32 17.98
CA GLY A 16 -15.00 -10.69 17.60
C GLY A 16 -13.87 -11.67 17.64
N GLU A 17 -14.26 -12.90 17.28
CA GLU A 17 -13.37 -14.04 17.13
C GLU A 17 -12.17 -13.70 16.23
N PHE A 18 -12.40 -13.22 15.01
CA PHE A 18 -11.33 -12.97 14.03
C PHE A 18 -10.71 -11.57 14.10
N GLY A 19 -11.28 -10.64 14.86
CA GLY A 19 -10.86 -9.25 14.74
C GLY A 19 -11.72 -8.24 15.48
N ILE A 20 -11.47 -6.98 15.20
CA ILE A 20 -12.16 -5.84 15.80
C ILE A 20 -12.81 -5.03 14.68
N THR A 21 -14.04 -4.62 14.88
CA THR A 21 -14.77 -3.71 13.99
C THR A 21 -14.66 -2.30 14.57
N TYR A 22 -14.18 -1.37 13.76
CA TYR A 22 -14.06 0.05 14.09
C TYR A 22 -15.04 0.87 13.25
N LEU A 23 -15.49 2.00 13.80
CA LEU A 23 -16.04 3.08 12.99
C LEU A 23 -14.90 3.65 12.17
N CYS A 24 -15.11 3.87 10.87
CA CYS A 24 -14.13 4.56 10.04
C CYS A 24 -14.79 5.62 9.18
N THR A 25 -14.10 6.73 8.98
CA THR A 25 -14.60 7.88 8.22
C THR A 25 -13.77 8.04 6.96
N ASP A 26 -14.44 8.13 5.81
CA ASP A 26 -13.81 8.43 4.52
C ASP A 26 -13.35 9.89 4.51
N LYS A 27 -12.05 10.11 4.35
CA LYS A 27 -11.45 11.46 4.42
C LYS A 27 -11.87 12.36 3.27
N SER A 28 -12.35 11.80 2.16
CA SER A 28 -12.70 12.57 0.95
C SER A 28 -14.13 13.12 1.01
N ILE A 29 -15.08 12.32 1.50
CA ILE A 29 -16.51 12.63 1.46
C ILE A 29 -17.17 12.72 2.85
N GLY A 30 -16.46 12.36 3.92
CA GLY A 30 -16.97 12.39 5.30
C GLY A 30 -17.93 11.27 5.68
N ASN A 31 -18.23 10.34 4.76
CA ASN A 31 -19.11 9.22 5.03
C ASN A 31 -18.48 8.23 6.02
N THR A 32 -19.31 7.69 6.92
CA THR A 32 -18.89 6.70 7.92
C THR A 32 -19.19 5.27 7.46
N PHE A 33 -18.31 4.36 7.87
CA PHE A 33 -18.35 2.94 7.53
C PHE A 33 -17.92 2.09 8.73
N ALA A 34 -18.15 0.79 8.65
CA ALA A 34 -17.61 -0.18 9.59
C ALA A 34 -16.38 -0.87 8.97
N CYS A 35 -15.21 -0.73 9.59
CA CYS A 35 -13.98 -1.38 9.18
C CYS A 35 -13.68 -2.57 10.11
N LYS A 36 -13.77 -3.79 9.57
CA LYS A 36 -13.34 -5.00 10.29
C LYS A 36 -11.85 -5.27 10.08
N SER A 37 -11.05 -5.01 11.11
CA SER A 37 -9.63 -5.36 11.15
C SER A 37 -9.46 -6.80 11.61
N ILE A 38 -8.87 -7.65 10.76
CA ILE A 38 -8.61 -9.06 11.04
C ILE A 38 -7.13 -9.23 11.38
N SER A 39 -6.83 -9.74 12.57
CA SER A 39 -5.44 -9.93 13.00
C SER A 39 -4.83 -11.16 12.34
N LYS A 40 -3.65 -11.01 11.72
CA LYS A 40 -2.88 -12.15 11.19
C LYS A 40 -2.56 -13.21 12.24
N LYS A 41 -2.39 -12.81 13.52
CA LYS A 41 -2.15 -13.76 14.63
C LYS A 41 -3.31 -14.72 14.87
N LYS A 42 -4.50 -14.37 14.37
CA LYS A 42 -5.74 -15.15 14.44
C LYS A 42 -6.00 -15.97 13.17
N LEU A 43 -5.14 -15.87 12.14
CA LEU A 43 -5.22 -16.65 10.89
C LEU A 43 -4.08 -17.67 10.87
N ARG A 44 -4.17 -18.69 11.73
CA ARG A 44 -3.06 -19.62 11.97
C ARG A 44 -3.08 -20.81 11.03
N THR A 45 -4.26 -21.23 10.61
CA THR A 45 -4.47 -22.40 9.77
C THR A 45 -4.84 -22.00 8.34
N ALA A 46 -4.61 -22.91 7.39
CA ALA A 46 -5.10 -22.74 6.03
C ALA A 46 -6.63 -22.54 6.00
N VAL A 47 -7.35 -23.25 6.88
CA VAL A 47 -8.81 -23.17 7.04
C VAL A 47 -9.24 -21.75 7.42
N ASP A 48 -8.62 -21.13 8.43
CA ASP A 48 -8.95 -19.74 8.83
C ASP A 48 -8.77 -18.75 7.66
N ILE A 49 -7.73 -18.95 6.87
CA ILE A 49 -7.41 -18.10 5.72
C ILE A 49 -8.44 -18.29 4.61
N GLU A 50 -8.80 -19.55 4.31
CA GLU A 50 -9.81 -19.90 3.31
C GLU A 50 -11.19 -19.39 3.71
N ASP A 51 -11.57 -19.48 4.98
CA ASP A 51 -12.84 -18.95 5.49
C ASP A 51 -12.95 -17.44 5.31
N VAL A 52 -11.89 -16.70 5.65
CA VAL A 52 -11.86 -15.25 5.45
C VAL A 52 -11.89 -14.91 3.96
N ARG A 53 -11.16 -15.67 3.12
CA ARG A 53 -11.17 -15.47 1.66
C ARG A 53 -12.54 -15.73 1.05
N GLY A 54 -13.18 -16.84 1.40
CA GLY A 54 -14.51 -17.21 0.91
C GLY A 54 -15.54 -16.15 1.25
N LYS A 55 -15.55 -15.65 2.50
CA LYS A 55 -16.44 -14.56 2.92
C LYS A 55 -16.24 -13.29 2.09
N VAL A 56 -14.99 -12.89 1.88
CA VAL A 56 -14.68 -11.72 1.02
C VAL A 56 -15.16 -11.95 -0.41
N GLU A 57 -14.94 -13.14 -0.96
CA GLU A 57 -15.26 -13.43 -2.36
C GLU A 57 -16.77 -13.44 -2.61
N ILE A 58 -17.55 -13.98 -1.68
CA ILE A 58 -19.01 -13.89 -1.69
C ILE A 58 -19.45 -12.42 -1.68
N MET A 59 -18.94 -11.61 -0.75
CA MET A 59 -19.32 -10.20 -0.64
C MET A 59 -18.94 -9.36 -1.86
N LYS A 60 -17.88 -9.73 -2.60
CA LYS A 60 -17.50 -9.07 -3.86
C LYS A 60 -18.46 -9.37 -5.01
N HIS A 61 -19.04 -10.57 -5.04
CA HIS A 61 -19.89 -11.04 -6.14
C HIS A 61 -21.38 -10.77 -5.92
N LEU A 62 -21.81 -10.49 -4.69
CA LEU A 62 -23.21 -10.18 -4.40
C LEU A 62 -23.64 -8.86 -5.08
N PRO A 63 -24.79 -8.85 -5.79
CA PRO A 63 -25.33 -7.61 -6.34
C PRO A 63 -25.79 -6.67 -5.22
N PRO A 64 -25.85 -5.34 -5.47
CA PRO A 64 -26.39 -4.39 -4.50
C PRO A 64 -27.82 -4.76 -4.09
N HIS A 65 -28.07 -4.84 -2.79
CA HIS A 65 -29.39 -5.12 -2.24
C HIS A 65 -29.61 -4.30 -0.96
N PRO A 66 -30.78 -3.66 -0.77
CA PRO A 66 -31.02 -2.75 0.36
C PRO A 66 -30.88 -3.42 1.73
N ASN A 67 -31.12 -4.73 1.82
CA ASN A 67 -31.08 -5.48 3.07
C ASN A 67 -29.80 -6.33 3.24
N ILE A 68 -28.75 -6.10 2.43
CA ILE A 68 -27.47 -6.81 2.53
C ILE A 68 -26.33 -5.80 2.64
N VAL A 69 -25.46 -5.99 3.63
CA VAL A 69 -24.28 -5.14 3.82
C VAL A 69 -23.29 -5.35 2.66
N ARG A 70 -22.87 -4.25 2.04
CA ARG A 70 -21.92 -4.26 0.93
C ARG A 70 -20.48 -4.09 1.43
N LEU A 71 -19.56 -4.89 0.89
CA LEU A 71 -18.13 -4.64 1.05
C LEU A 71 -17.73 -3.43 0.19
N LYS A 72 -17.26 -2.36 0.83
CA LYS A 72 -16.79 -1.17 0.10
C LYS A 72 -15.37 -1.38 -0.41
N ASP A 73 -14.42 -1.61 0.50
CA ASP A 73 -13.00 -1.76 0.20
C ASP A 73 -12.37 -2.88 1.05
N MET A 74 -11.24 -3.41 0.60
CA MET A 74 -10.45 -4.38 1.35
C MET A 74 -8.95 -4.06 1.21
N TYR A 75 -8.29 -3.92 2.36
CA TYR A 75 -6.86 -3.64 2.43
C TYR A 75 -6.11 -4.87 2.95
N ARG A 76 -5.03 -5.26 2.25
CA ARG A 76 -4.17 -6.40 2.63
C ARG A 76 -2.71 -5.96 2.67
N GLU A 77 -2.02 -6.25 3.77
CA GLU A 77 -0.58 -5.99 3.90
C GLU A 77 0.23 -6.73 2.82
N ARG A 78 -0.19 -7.94 2.43
CA ARG A 78 0.48 -8.71 1.36
C ARG A 78 0.56 -7.92 0.06
N ALA A 79 -0.44 -7.11 -0.27
CA ALA A 79 -0.40 -6.26 -1.46
C ALA A 79 0.65 -5.15 -1.33
N ALA A 80 0.79 -4.55 -0.13
CA ALA A 80 1.85 -3.57 0.13
C ALA A 80 3.24 -4.23 0.03
N ALA A 81 3.43 -5.40 0.65
CA ALA A 81 4.70 -6.13 0.59
C ALA A 81 5.14 -6.47 -0.85
N VAL A 82 4.19 -6.86 -1.72
CA VAL A 82 4.46 -7.10 -3.14
C VAL A 82 4.94 -5.83 -3.84
N VAL A 83 4.25 -4.70 -3.62
CA VAL A 83 4.64 -3.40 -4.20
C VAL A 83 6.01 -2.96 -3.70
N THR A 84 6.26 -3.03 -2.39
CA THR A 84 7.55 -2.67 -1.79
C THR A 84 8.69 -3.54 -2.33
N LYS A 85 8.45 -4.85 -2.50
CA LYS A 85 9.43 -5.75 -3.12
C LYS A 85 9.80 -5.28 -4.53
N THR A 86 8.82 -4.96 -5.36
CA THR A 86 9.09 -4.45 -6.72
C THR A 86 9.84 -3.13 -6.71
N ILE A 87 9.52 -2.20 -5.79
CA ILE A 87 10.27 -0.94 -5.64
C ILE A 87 11.74 -1.22 -5.30
N VAL A 88 12.02 -2.14 -4.38
CA VAL A 88 13.39 -2.53 -4.02
C VAL A 88 14.12 -3.16 -5.21
N GLU A 89 13.46 -4.01 -6.00
CA GLU A 89 14.03 -4.59 -7.22
C GLU A 89 14.39 -3.53 -8.26
N VAL A 90 13.56 -2.49 -8.43
CA VAL A 90 13.88 -1.34 -9.29
C VAL A 90 15.13 -0.61 -8.80
N VAL A 91 15.17 -0.29 -7.50
CA VAL A 91 16.32 0.42 -6.89
C VAL A 91 17.60 -0.40 -7.03
N GLN A 92 17.52 -1.71 -6.75
CA GLN A 92 18.64 -2.63 -6.93
C GLN A 92 19.12 -2.65 -8.38
N SER A 93 18.22 -2.73 -9.35
CA SER A 93 18.57 -2.69 -10.78
C SER A 93 19.28 -1.39 -11.14
N CYS A 94 18.79 -0.24 -10.68
CA CYS A 94 19.48 1.04 -10.90
C CYS A 94 20.90 1.02 -10.31
N HIS A 95 21.04 0.59 -9.06
CA HIS A 95 22.32 0.60 -8.35
C HIS A 95 23.35 -0.33 -8.99
N ILE A 96 22.94 -1.52 -9.48
CA ILE A 96 23.83 -2.45 -10.19
C ILE A 96 24.34 -1.86 -11.51
N HIS A 97 23.54 -1.01 -12.16
CA HIS A 97 23.92 -0.30 -13.38
C HIS A 97 24.59 1.07 -13.10
N GLY A 98 24.97 1.34 -11.85
CA GLY A 98 25.65 2.58 -11.47
C GLY A 98 24.76 3.81 -11.57
N VAL A 99 23.45 3.69 -11.37
CA VAL A 99 22.48 4.80 -11.40
C VAL A 99 21.86 5.01 -10.01
N ILE A 100 21.79 6.26 -9.56
CA ILE A 100 21.00 6.67 -8.38
C ILE A 100 19.76 7.42 -8.86
N HIS A 101 18.57 7.01 -8.41
CA HIS A 101 17.31 7.66 -8.86
C HIS A 101 17.11 9.07 -8.28
N ARG A 102 17.49 9.29 -7.01
CA ARG A 102 17.40 10.55 -6.23
C ARG A 102 15.99 11.16 -6.05
N ASN A 103 14.91 10.53 -6.51
CA ASN A 103 13.53 11.03 -6.34
C ASN A 103 12.52 9.89 -6.19
N LEU A 104 12.80 8.96 -5.26
CA LEU A 104 11.91 7.83 -4.97
C LEU A 104 10.73 8.30 -4.11
N LYS A 105 9.53 8.21 -4.67
CA LYS A 105 8.27 8.57 -4.01
C LYS A 105 7.11 7.84 -4.69
N ALA A 106 5.97 7.70 -4.01
CA ALA A 106 4.84 6.94 -4.52
C ALA A 106 4.33 7.46 -5.88
N GLU A 107 4.40 8.77 -6.09
CA GLU A 107 3.99 9.47 -7.31
C GLU A 107 4.85 9.09 -8.54
N ASN A 108 6.08 8.63 -8.30
CA ASN A 108 7.01 8.18 -9.34
C ASN A 108 6.91 6.68 -9.63
N PHE A 109 5.87 6.01 -9.14
CA PHE A 109 5.54 4.63 -9.49
C PHE A 109 4.11 4.51 -10.01
N LEU A 110 3.97 4.05 -11.25
CA LEU A 110 2.68 3.88 -11.91
C LEU A 110 2.38 2.41 -12.20
N PHE A 111 1.13 2.00 -12.01
CA PHE A 111 0.65 0.73 -12.53
C PHE A 111 0.40 0.84 -14.02
N ALA A 112 0.83 -0.17 -14.78
CA ALA A 112 0.72 -0.19 -16.23
C ALA A 112 -0.74 -0.14 -16.74
N ASN A 113 -1.72 -0.54 -15.91
CA ASN A 113 -3.15 -0.48 -16.18
C ASN A 113 -3.96 -0.65 -14.88
N LYS A 114 -5.29 -0.68 -14.98
CA LYS A 114 -6.22 -0.77 -13.83
C LYS A 114 -6.44 -2.19 -13.27
N LYS A 115 -5.78 -3.23 -13.80
CA LYS A 115 -5.95 -4.61 -13.31
C LYS A 115 -5.23 -4.78 -11.97
N GLU A 116 -5.76 -5.61 -11.08
CA GLU A 116 -5.18 -5.89 -9.74
C GLU A 116 -3.75 -6.46 -9.81
N ILE A 117 -3.42 -7.14 -10.91
CA ILE A 117 -2.11 -7.74 -11.17
C ILE A 117 -1.21 -6.88 -12.09
N ALA A 118 -1.56 -5.61 -12.31
CA ALA A 118 -0.82 -4.74 -13.20
C ALA A 118 0.63 -4.59 -12.74
N ALA A 119 1.57 -4.61 -13.69
CA ALA A 119 2.98 -4.36 -13.41
C ALA A 119 3.17 -2.93 -12.90
N LEU A 120 3.94 -2.77 -11.81
CA LEU A 120 4.39 -1.49 -11.31
C LEU A 120 5.61 -1.02 -12.12
N LYS A 121 5.64 0.26 -12.50
CA LYS A 121 6.71 0.86 -13.29
C LYS A 121 7.21 2.12 -12.59
N ALA A 122 8.52 2.23 -12.42
CA ALA A 122 9.14 3.49 -12.02
C ALA A 122 9.16 4.46 -13.21
N ILE A 123 8.96 5.73 -12.91
CA ILE A 123 8.97 6.84 -13.84
C ILE A 123 9.83 7.98 -13.28
N ASP A 124 10.12 8.97 -14.12
CA ASP A 124 10.82 10.20 -13.74
C ASP A 124 12.27 9.99 -13.24
N PHE A 125 13.16 9.72 -14.21
CA PHE A 125 14.60 9.70 -14.01
C PHE A 125 15.25 11.09 -14.21
N GLY A 126 14.47 12.18 -14.21
CA GLY A 126 14.96 13.52 -14.51
C GLY A 126 15.98 14.04 -13.50
N LEU A 127 15.92 13.52 -12.27
CA LEU A 127 16.90 13.79 -11.21
C LEU A 127 17.92 12.66 -11.06
N SER A 128 17.91 11.62 -11.89
CA SER A 128 18.84 10.50 -11.74
C SER A 128 20.25 10.85 -12.22
N VAL A 129 21.27 10.22 -11.62
CA VAL A 129 22.68 10.39 -11.99
C VAL A 129 23.39 9.06 -12.04
N PHE A 130 24.45 9.00 -12.85
CA PHE A 130 25.41 7.92 -12.75
C PHE A 130 26.34 8.15 -11.55
N PHE A 131 26.79 7.08 -10.92
CA PHE A 131 27.75 7.12 -9.83
C PHE A 131 28.82 6.05 -9.97
N LYS A 132 29.98 6.31 -9.39
CA LYS A 132 31.02 5.31 -9.14
C LYS A 132 31.10 5.00 -7.63
N PRO A 133 31.50 3.78 -7.25
CA PRO A 133 31.75 3.48 -5.84
C PRO A 133 32.75 4.47 -5.23
N GLY A 134 32.38 5.12 -4.12
CA GLY A 134 33.17 6.14 -3.43
C GLY A 134 32.93 7.58 -3.90
N GLU A 135 32.05 7.80 -4.89
CA GLU A 135 31.65 9.14 -5.31
C GLU A 135 30.65 9.77 -4.32
N HIS A 136 30.82 11.07 -4.05
CA HIS A 136 29.97 11.83 -3.14
C HIS A 136 29.21 12.91 -3.89
N PHE A 137 27.93 13.05 -3.58
CA PHE A 137 27.04 14.06 -4.16
C PHE A 137 26.60 15.03 -3.06
N THR A 138 26.69 16.34 -3.33
CA THR A 138 26.31 17.42 -2.39
C THR A 138 25.03 18.15 -2.80
N GLU A 139 24.46 17.79 -3.95
CA GLU A 139 23.24 18.40 -4.45
C GLU A 139 22.03 18.00 -3.60
N ILE A 140 21.32 19.00 -3.07
CA ILE A 140 20.05 18.80 -2.37
C ILE A 140 18.95 18.66 -3.42
N VAL A 141 18.69 17.43 -3.84
CA VAL A 141 17.66 17.08 -4.82
C VAL A 141 16.72 16.00 -4.28
N GLY A 142 15.46 16.10 -4.69
CA GLY A 142 14.42 15.16 -4.27
C GLY A 142 13.22 15.88 -3.65
N SER A 143 12.17 15.11 -3.37
CA SER A 143 10.96 15.63 -2.74
C SER A 143 11.15 15.67 -1.22
N SER A 144 10.89 16.81 -0.57
CA SER A 144 11.24 17.11 0.84
C SER A 144 10.89 16.02 1.86
N TYR A 145 9.70 15.42 1.76
CA TYR A 145 9.25 14.37 2.67
C TYR A 145 9.92 13.01 2.48
N TYR A 146 10.66 12.83 1.38
CA TYR A 146 11.27 11.56 0.96
C TYR A 146 12.80 11.62 0.91
N MET A 147 13.40 12.80 1.10
CA MET A 147 14.85 12.95 1.10
C MET A 147 15.47 12.25 2.31
N ALA A 148 16.55 11.51 2.05
CA ALA A 148 17.34 10.87 3.09
C ALA A 148 18.09 11.93 3.91
N PRO A 149 18.31 11.72 5.22
CA PRO A 149 18.89 12.73 6.10
C PRO A 149 20.30 13.19 5.69
N GLU A 150 21.08 12.33 5.05
CA GLU A 150 22.41 12.64 4.51
C GLU A 150 22.39 13.64 3.35
N VAL A 151 21.26 13.80 2.65
CA VAL A 151 21.10 14.79 1.56
C VAL A 151 20.94 16.22 2.13
N LEU A 152 20.55 16.36 3.39
CA LEU A 152 20.27 17.65 4.04
C LEU A 152 21.45 18.20 4.85
N LYS A 153 22.61 17.54 4.83
CA LYS A 153 23.78 17.87 5.65
C LYS A 153 24.93 18.44 4.84
#